data_AF-A0A954CHV7-F1
#
_entry.id   AF-A0A954CHV7-F1
#
_cell.length_a   1.000
_cell.length_b   1.000
_cell.length_c   1.000
_cell.angle_alpha   90.00
_cell.angle_beta   90.00
_cell.angle_gamma   90.00
#
_symmetry.space_group_name_H-M   'P 1'
#
loop_
_entity.id
_entity.type
_entity.pdbx_description
1 polymer ?
#
loop_
_entity_poly.entity_id
_entity_poly.type
_entity_poly.pdbx_seq_one_letter_code
_entity_poly.pdbx_strand_id
1 'polypeptide(L)' 'MTEATVLGLAIGPEGSSMPIHREARDAVNLVEGKGVEGDKKFGKSVGRQVNLVSQRSYDWFERNFGRPRDLPGGL' A
#
# COMPACT_ATOMS: atom_id res chain seq x y z
N MET A 1 -13.98 -6.44 -19.96
CA MET A 1 -13.39 -6.30 -18.62
C MET A 1 -12.03 -5.66 -18.77
N THR A 2 -11.68 -4.71 -17.92
CA THR A 2 -10.31 -4.18 -17.86
C THR A 2 -9.53 -4.98 -16.82
N GLU A 3 -8.42 -5.57 -17.24
CA GLU A 3 -7.53 -6.30 -16.34
C GLU A 3 -6.57 -5.32 -15.64
N ALA A 4 -6.15 -5.69 -14.44
CA ALA A 4 -5.14 -4.96 -13.68
C ALA A 4 -4.16 -5.96 -13.06
N THR A 5 -2.89 -5.57 -12.99
CA THR A 5 -1.83 -6.36 -12.39
C THR A 5 -1.38 -5.71 -11.08
N VAL A 6 -1.22 -6.50 -10.04
CA VAL A 6 -0.60 -6.05 -8.79
C VAL A 6 0.90 -5.94 -9.03
N LEU A 7 1.44 -4.72 -8.91
CA LEU A 7 2.87 -4.46 -9.10
C LEU A 7 3.68 -4.58 -7.80
N GLY A 8 3.03 -4.44 -6.65
CA GLY A 8 3.71 -4.52 -5.36
C GLY A 8 2.72 -4.52 -4.20
N LEU A 9 3.17 -5.08 -3.08
CA LEU A 9 2.39 -5.19 -1.86
C LEU A 9 3.17 -4.58 -0.71
N ALA A 10 2.48 -3.86 0.16
CA ALA A 10 3.10 -3.22 1.31
C ALA A 10 2.15 -3.18 2.51
N ILE A 11 2.73 -3.23 3.71
CA ILE A 11 2.01 -3.01 4.96
C ILE A 11 2.57 -1.79 5.69
N GLY A 12 1.73 -1.11 6.46
CA GLY A 12 2.20 -0.11 7.41
C GLY A 12 2.36 -0.78 8.77
N PRO A 13 3.58 -1.14 9.21
CA PRO A 13 3.76 -1.85 10.47
C PRO A 13 3.24 -1.03 11.65
N GLU A 14 2.71 -1.72 12.66
CA GLU A 14 2.37 -1.11 13.94
C GLU A 14 3.63 -0.63 14.67
N GLY A 15 3.55 0.50 15.38
CA GLY A 15 4.67 1.04 16.15
C GLY A 15 5.67 1.90 15.36
N SER A 16 5.49 2.08 14.04
CA SER A 16 6.31 3.02 13.28
C SER A 16 6.12 4.46 13.79
N SER A 17 7.22 5.15 14.09
CA SER A 17 7.23 6.57 14.46
C SER A 17 6.85 7.50 13.31
N MET A 18 6.85 6.99 12.07
CA MET A 18 6.49 7.73 10.87
C MET A 18 5.07 7.41 10.41
N PRO A 19 4.14 8.38 10.38
CA PRO A 19 2.72 8.14 10.10
C PRO A 19 2.41 7.48 8.75
N ILE A 20 3.28 7.65 7.74
CA ILE A 20 3.06 7.18 6.35
C ILE A 20 4.06 6.08 5.96
N HIS A 21 4.84 5.56 6.91
CA HIS A 21 5.79 4.49 6.61
C HIS A 21 5.08 3.20 6.17
N ARG A 22 5.70 2.55 5.20
CA ARG A 22 5.26 1.30 4.58
C ARG A 22 6.48 0.43 4.30
N GLU A 23 6.30 -0.87 4.48
CA GLU A 23 7.29 -1.90 4.21
C GLU A 23 6.80 -2.81 3.10
N ALA A 24 7.66 -3.10 2.13
CA ALA A 24 7.37 -4.06 1.07
C ALA A 24 7.20 -5.48 1.63
N ARG A 25 6.36 -6.26 0.96
CA ARG A 25 6.08 -7.66 1.27
C ARG A 25 5.91 -8.44 -0.03
N ASP A 26 6.45 -9.65 -0.09
CA ASP A 26 6.23 -10.55 -1.23
C ASP A 26 4.81 -11.15 -1.21
N ALA A 27 4.22 -11.25 -0.02
CA ALA A 27 2.88 -11.76 0.19
C ALA A 27 2.21 -11.06 1.38
N VAL A 28 0.88 -10.99 1.35
CA VAL A 28 0.06 -10.49 2.46
C VAL A 28 -1.14 -11.40 2.69
N ASN A 29 -1.57 -11.51 3.94
CA ASN A 29 -2.78 -12.25 4.29
C ASN A 29 -3.95 -11.28 4.49
N LEU A 30 -4.98 -11.38 3.65
CA LEU A 30 -6.19 -10.58 3.76
C LEU A 30 -7.24 -11.35 4.56
N VAL A 31 -7.63 -10.81 5.72
CA VAL A 31 -8.66 -11.39 6.57
C VAL A 31 -9.94 -10.57 6.45
N GLU A 32 -11.02 -11.23 6.06
CA GLU A 32 -12.32 -10.60 5.87
C GLU A 32 -12.78 -9.87 7.14
N GLY A 33 -13.27 -8.65 6.96
CA GLY A 33 -13.73 -7.80 8.06
C GLY A 33 -12.62 -7.25 8.96
N LYS A 34 -11.34 -7.62 8.75
CA LYS A 34 -10.20 -7.15 9.56
C LYS A 34 -9.12 -6.43 8.75
N GLY A 35 -8.99 -6.72 7.45
CA GLY A 35 -7.95 -6.16 6.58
C GLY A 35 -6.71 -7.03 6.51
N VAL A 36 -5.54 -6.42 6.29
CA VAL A 36 -4.28 -7.14 6.11
C VAL A 36 -3.62 -7.44 7.46
N GLU A 37 -3.34 -8.71 7.73
CA GLU A 37 -2.65 -9.15 8.95
C GLU A 37 -1.27 -8.47 9.06
N GLY A 38 -0.96 -7.92 10.24
CA GLY A 38 0.27 -7.17 10.50
C GLY A 38 0.26 -5.70 10.07
N ASP A 39 -0.75 -5.23 9.32
CA ASP A 39 -0.91 -3.79 9.09
C ASP A 39 -1.44 -3.09 10.36
N LYS A 40 -0.99 -1.87 10.62
CA LYS A 40 -1.38 -1.06 11.78
C LYS A 40 -2.88 -0.81 11.91
N LYS A 41 -3.66 -0.98 10.82
CA LYS A 41 -5.12 -0.86 10.80
C LYS A 41 -5.87 -2.19 10.94
N PHE A 42 -5.15 -3.31 11.04
CA PHE A 42 -5.75 -4.63 11.18
C PHE A 42 -6.73 -4.70 12.36
N GLY A 43 -7.98 -5.06 12.09
CA GLY A 43 -9.04 -5.19 13.09
C GLY A 43 -9.51 -3.88 13.75
N LYS A 44 -8.98 -2.72 13.36
CA LYS A 44 -9.28 -1.42 13.99
C LYS A 44 -10.33 -0.59 13.26
N SER A 45 -10.73 -1.00 12.05
CA SER A 45 -11.80 -0.33 11.32
C SER A 45 -12.62 -1.30 10.50
N VAL A 46 -13.89 -0.96 10.35
CA VAL A 46 -14.87 -1.70 9.54
C VAL A 46 -14.91 -1.23 8.08
N GLY A 47 -14.03 -0.31 7.68
CA GLY A 47 -13.95 0.21 6.31
C GLY A 47 -12.61 0.87 6.00
N ARG A 48 -12.20 0.93 4.72
CA ARG A 48 -10.86 1.36 4.26
C ARG A 48 -9.71 0.49 4.80
N GLN A 49 -9.92 -0.82 4.77
CA GLN A 49 -8.97 -1.82 5.26
C GLN A 49 -7.75 -2.02 4.34
N VAL A 50 -7.90 -1.68 3.06
CA VAL A 50 -6.84 -1.72 2.04
C VAL A 50 -6.90 -0.43 1.24
N ASN A 51 -5.74 0.13 0.91
CA ASN A 51 -5.63 1.26 -0.01
C ASN A 51 -4.93 0.80 -1.28
N LEU A 52 -5.45 1.23 -2.43
CA LEU A 52 -4.86 0.96 -3.73
C LEU A 52 -4.28 2.25 -4.31
N VAL A 53 -3.08 2.17 -4.84
CA VAL A 53 -2.44 3.26 -5.60
C VAL A 53 -2.02 2.68 -6.94
N SER A 54 -2.34 3.37 -8.02
CA SER A 54 -2.03 2.93 -9.37
C SER A 54 -0.70 3.51 -9.87
N GLN A 55 -0.07 2.87 -10.86
CA GLN A 55 1.12 3.38 -11.54
C GLN A 55 0.92 4.81 -12.05
N ARG A 56 -0.28 5.15 -12.55
CA ARG A 56 -0.63 6.51 -13.01
C ARG A 56 -0.39 7.59 -11.96
N SER A 57 -0.55 7.25 -10.67
CA SER A 57 -0.30 8.20 -9.57
C SER A 57 1.20 8.46 -9.37
N TYR A 58 2.04 7.46 -9.63
CA TYR A 58 3.50 7.60 -9.60
C TYR A 58 3.99 8.37 -10.83
N ASP A 59 3.48 8.04 -12.02
CA ASP A 59 3.82 8.74 -13.26
C ASP A 59 3.44 10.24 -13.17
N TRP A 60 2.25 10.53 -12.61
CA TRP A 60 1.83 11.90 -12.35
C TRP A 60 2.79 12.60 -11.38
N PHE A 61 3.19 11.95 -10.29
CA PHE A 61 4.12 12.53 -9.33
C PHE A 61 5.45 12.86 -10.00
N GLU A 62 6.03 11.91 -10.73
CA GLU A 62 7.31 12.11 -11.41
C GLU A 62 7.25 13.26 -12.41
N ARG A 63 6.19 13.33 -13.22
CA ARG A 63 5.99 14.41 -14.18
C ARG A 63 5.90 15.79 -13.53
N ASN A 64 5.27 15.90 -12.35
CA ASN A 64 5.04 17.19 -11.70
C ASN A 64 6.18 17.64 -10.79
N PHE A 65 6.96 16.70 -10.25
CA PHE A 65 8.02 17.00 -9.27
C PHE A 65 9.43 16.72 -9.79
N GLY A 66 9.57 16.20 -11.01
CA GLY A 66 10.86 15.95 -11.66
C GLY A 66 11.71 14.87 -11.00
N ARG A 67 11.09 13.98 -10.21
CA ARG A 67 11.75 12.86 -9.53
C ARG A 67 10.76 11.72 -9.27
N PRO A 68 11.22 10.46 -9.22
CA PRO A 68 10.37 9.35 -8.84
C PRO A 68 9.92 9.46 -7.38
N ARG A 69 8.78 8.83 -7.08
CA ARG A 69 8.32 8.57 -5.72
C ARG A 69 8.61 7.13 -5.37
N ASP A 70 9.13 6.90 -4.17
CA ASP A 70 9.40 5.54 -3.67
C ASP A 70 8.12 4.70 -3.68
N LEU A 71 8.21 3.53 -4.32
CA LEU A 71 7.18 2.50 -4.35
C LEU A 71 7.30 1.66 -3.08
N PRO A 72 6.37 1.78 -2.12
CA PRO A 72 6.50 1.11 -0.83
C PRO A 72 6.39 -0.42 -0.91
N GLY A 73 5.90 -0.97 -2.03
CA GLY A 73 5.66 -2.40 -2.20
C GLY A 73 6.69 -3.13 -3.05
N GLY A 74 7.78 -2.48 -3.43
CA GLY A 74 8.72 -3.00 -4.44
C GLY A 74 8.14 -2.93 -5.86
N LEU A 75 8.97 -3.28 -6.84
CA LEU A 75 8.62 -3.56 -8.23
C LEU A 75 8.63 -5.06 -8.47
#